data_AF-A0A1H0DEZ2-F1
#
_entry.id   AF-A0A1H0DEZ2-F1
#
_cell.length_a   1.000
_cell.length_b   1.000
_cell.length_c   1.000
_cell.angle_alpha   90.00
_cell.angle_beta   90.00
_cell.angle_gamma   90.00
#
_symmetry.space_group_name_H-M   'P 1'
#
loop_
_entity.id
_entity.type
_entity.pdbx_description
1 polymer ?
#
loop_
_entity_poly.entity_id
_entity_poly.type
_entity_poly.pdbx_seq_one_letter_code
_entity_poly.pdbx_strand_id
1 'polypeptide(L)'
;MDIYGKVFKKYVNNKLEVFYKHYKPDIELYHELIENSLKLGERQIIINSEIMLEIMYRAVEQDNIIMGIKMSENTDNEITSSISNVIKNIKTNKLEFIKLKELLNWSNTNDSIDISSVDIYFGEKLYTITVEGIFYCNHSECDFSDIFNSLIKESIEKKIL
;
A
#
# COMPACT_ATOMS: atom_id res chain seq x y z
N MET A 1 -2.28 10.53 -18.15
CA MET A 1 -3.58 10.68 -17.46
C MET A 1 -3.61 9.56 -16.46
N ASP A 2 -3.53 9.92 -15.19
CA ASP A 2 -3.22 8.95 -14.15
C ASP A 2 -4.54 8.30 -13.71
N ILE A 3 -4.62 6.99 -13.86
CA ILE A 3 -5.74 6.20 -13.37
C ILE A 3 -5.34 5.75 -11.97
N TYR A 4 -6.25 5.84 -11.02
CA TYR A 4 -6.03 5.40 -9.65
C TYR A 4 -6.95 4.21 -9.36
N GLY A 5 -6.54 3.34 -8.44
CA GLY A 5 -7.38 2.35 -7.80
C GLY A 5 -7.62 2.76 -6.36
N LYS A 6 -8.88 2.75 -5.90
CA LYS A 6 -9.24 2.90 -4.48
C LYS A 6 -9.77 1.59 -3.95
N VAL A 7 -9.22 1.11 -2.84
CA VAL A 7 -9.60 -0.16 -2.21
C VAL A 7 -10.80 -0.01 -1.29
N PHE A 8 -11.73 -0.96 -1.40
CA PHE A 8 -12.94 -1.09 -0.60
C PHE A 8 -13.12 -2.53 -0.10
N LYS A 9 -13.97 -2.67 0.92
CA LYS A 9 -14.50 -3.94 1.40
C LYS A 9 -16.01 -3.95 1.44
N LYS A 10 -16.59 -5.13 1.31
CA LYS A 10 -18.02 -5.38 1.54
C LYS A 10 -18.19 -6.77 2.15
N TYR A 11 -19.20 -6.93 3.01
CA TYR A 11 -19.60 -8.26 3.47
C TYR A 11 -20.75 -8.75 2.60
N VAL A 12 -20.57 -9.90 1.96
CA VAL A 12 -21.56 -10.59 1.14
C VAL A 12 -21.70 -12.01 1.66
N ASN A 13 -22.91 -12.41 2.09
CA ASN A 13 -23.17 -13.74 2.67
C ASN A 13 -22.19 -14.12 3.80
N ASN A 14 -21.91 -13.19 4.72
CA ASN A 14 -20.94 -13.31 5.81
C ASN A 14 -19.48 -13.54 5.37
N LYS A 15 -19.15 -13.33 4.10
CA LYS A 15 -17.77 -13.35 3.59
C LYS A 15 -17.31 -11.92 3.32
N LEU A 16 -16.08 -11.62 3.74
CA LEU A 16 -15.41 -10.39 3.39
C LEU A 16 -14.98 -10.45 1.93
N GLU A 17 -15.43 -9.49 1.14
CA GLU A 17 -14.96 -9.26 -0.22
C GLU A 17 -14.12 -7.98 -0.25
N VAL A 18 -12.89 -8.09 -0.73
CA VAL A 18 -11.98 -6.95 -0.96
C VAL A 18 -11.85 -6.72 -2.46
N PHE A 19 -12.07 -5.49 -2.89
CA PHE A 19 -12.02 -5.09 -4.30
C PHE A 19 -11.52 -3.65 -4.43
N TYR A 20 -11.19 -3.23 -5.65
CA TYR A 20 -10.87 -1.84 -5.94
C TYR A 20 -11.86 -1.26 -6.96
N LYS A 21 -12.00 0.06 -6.93
CA LYS A 21 -12.67 0.84 -7.97
C LYS A 21 -11.65 1.74 -8.64
N HIS A 22 -11.79 1.91 -9.95
CA HIS A 22 -11.06 2.95 -10.64
C HIS A 22 -11.52 4.31 -10.15
N TYR A 23 -10.57 5.20 -9.96
CA TYR A 23 -10.76 6.58 -9.56
C TYR A 23 -9.98 7.48 -10.51
N LYS A 24 -10.62 8.56 -10.99
CA LYS A 24 -9.96 9.57 -11.81
C LYS A 24 -10.14 10.95 -11.17
N PRO A 25 -9.12 11.48 -10.47
CA PRO A 25 -9.21 12.78 -9.78
C PRO A 25 -9.58 13.95 -10.70
N ASP A 26 -9.26 13.85 -11.99
CA ASP A 26 -9.58 14.88 -12.99
C ASP A 26 -11.05 14.89 -13.41
N ILE A 27 -11.80 13.81 -13.13
CA ILE A 27 -13.18 13.60 -13.61
C ILE A 27 -14.18 13.57 -12.46
N GLU A 28 -13.82 12.94 -11.33
CA GLU A 28 -14.71 12.78 -10.17
C GLU A 28 -14.02 13.25 -8.89
N LEU A 29 -14.80 13.82 -7.97
CA LEU A 29 -14.26 14.24 -6.68
C LEU A 29 -14.15 13.03 -5.75
N TYR A 30 -13.06 12.95 -5.00
CA TYR A 30 -12.82 11.83 -4.07
C TYR A 30 -14.01 11.58 -3.13
N HIS A 31 -14.60 12.63 -2.57
CA HIS A 31 -15.72 12.49 -1.65
C HIS A 31 -16.98 11.89 -2.31
N GLU A 32 -17.21 12.15 -3.59
CA GLU A 32 -18.34 11.58 -4.34
C GLU A 32 -18.16 10.07 -4.55
N LEU A 33 -16.94 9.63 -4.88
CA LEU A 33 -16.59 8.20 -4.98
C LEU A 33 -16.89 7.49 -3.65
N ILE A 34 -16.52 8.11 -2.53
CA ILE A 34 -16.74 7.56 -1.20
C ILE A 34 -18.23 7.51 -0.86
N GLU A 35 -18.97 8.59 -1.06
CA GLU A 35 -20.40 8.65 -0.78
C GLU A 35 -21.18 7.62 -1.61
N ASN A 36 -20.85 7.50 -2.90
CA ASN A 36 -21.50 6.54 -3.80
C ASN A 36 -21.21 5.10 -3.39
N SER A 37 -19.98 4.81 -2.97
CA SER A 37 -19.61 3.48 -2.47
C SER A 37 -20.31 3.15 -1.15
N LEU A 38 -20.46 4.14 -0.25
CA LEU A 38 -21.18 3.98 1.01
C LEU A 38 -22.66 3.59 0.78
N LYS A 39 -23.33 4.24 -0.19
CA LYS A 39 -24.71 3.92 -0.60
C LYS A 39 -24.87 2.49 -1.10
N LEU A 40 -23.81 1.89 -1.64
CA LEU A 40 -23.77 0.50 -2.11
C LEU A 40 -23.43 -0.52 -1.00
N GLY A 41 -23.32 -0.07 0.25
CA GLY A 41 -22.96 -0.90 1.40
C GLY A 41 -21.47 -1.22 1.48
N GLU A 42 -20.65 -0.52 0.71
CA GLU A 42 -19.20 -0.70 0.68
C GLU A 42 -18.56 0.19 1.74
N ARG A 43 -17.38 -0.21 2.21
CA ARG A 43 -16.60 0.53 3.20
C ARG A 43 -15.18 0.70 2.70
N GLN A 44 -14.63 1.88 2.95
CA GLN A 44 -13.24 2.16 2.63
C GLN A 44 -12.32 1.23 3.44
N ILE A 45 -11.21 0.83 2.82
CA ILE A 45 -10.07 0.27 3.54
C ILE A 45 -9.01 1.35 3.69
N ILE A 46 -8.55 1.54 4.93
CA ILE A 46 -7.35 2.29 5.27
C ILE A 46 -6.22 1.28 5.40
N ILE A 47 -5.13 1.49 4.67
CA ILE A 47 -3.92 0.68 4.73
C ILE A 47 -3.09 1.21 5.89
N ASN A 48 -3.34 0.67 7.08
CA ASN A 48 -2.52 0.99 8.25
C ASN A 48 -1.09 0.43 8.10
N SER A 49 -0.21 0.80 9.02
CA SER A 49 1.20 0.37 9.02
C SER A 49 1.37 -1.15 8.95
N GLU A 50 0.51 -1.95 9.60
CA GLU A 50 0.58 -3.41 9.53
C GLU A 50 0.28 -3.98 8.14
N ILE A 51 -0.76 -3.46 7.47
CA ILE A 51 -1.10 -3.85 6.11
C ILE A 51 0.00 -3.38 5.16
N MET A 52 0.51 -2.15 5.33
CA MET A 52 1.60 -1.62 4.51
C MET A 52 2.86 -2.48 4.61
N LEU A 53 3.20 -2.95 5.81
CA LEU A 53 4.30 -3.87 6.05
C LEU A 53 4.10 -5.22 5.36
N GLU A 54 2.89 -5.76 5.40
CA GLU A 54 2.56 -7.00 4.70
C GLU A 54 2.67 -6.84 3.17
N ILE A 55 2.22 -5.71 2.62
CA ILE A 55 2.36 -5.37 1.19
C ILE A 55 3.84 -5.36 0.80
N MET A 56 4.69 -4.70 1.59
CA MET A 56 6.14 -4.67 1.35
C MET A 56 6.77 -6.04 1.45
N TYR A 57 6.36 -6.85 2.43
CA TYR A 57 6.85 -8.22 2.61
C TYR A 57 6.54 -9.08 1.39
N ARG A 58 5.28 -9.08 0.94
CA ARG A 58 4.87 -9.81 -0.25
C ARG A 58 5.57 -9.32 -1.52
N ALA A 59 5.79 -8.00 -1.63
CA ALA A 59 6.52 -7.44 -2.76
C ALA A 59 7.92 -8.06 -2.85
N VAL A 60 8.65 -8.12 -1.73
CA VAL A 60 10.01 -8.70 -1.69
C VAL A 60 9.99 -10.21 -1.88
N GLU A 61 9.01 -10.94 -1.33
CA GLU A 61 8.86 -12.39 -1.57
C GLU A 61 8.62 -12.73 -3.04
N GLN A 62 7.96 -11.84 -3.77
CA GLN A 62 7.69 -11.96 -5.20
C GLN A 62 8.77 -11.30 -6.07
N ASP A 63 9.95 -11.03 -5.50
CA ASP A 63 11.11 -10.44 -6.18
C ASP A 63 10.87 -9.02 -6.76
N ASN A 64 9.86 -8.32 -6.27
CA ASN A 64 9.63 -6.92 -6.59
C ASN A 64 10.54 -6.00 -5.77
N ILE A 65 10.75 -4.78 -6.27
CA ILE A 65 11.72 -3.84 -5.69
C ILE A 65 10.97 -2.70 -4.99
N ILE A 66 11.23 -2.54 -3.69
CA ILE A 66 10.77 -1.35 -2.95
C ILE A 66 11.69 -0.18 -3.33
N MET A 67 11.10 0.84 -3.93
CA MET A 67 11.82 2.01 -4.45
C MET A 67 11.90 3.13 -3.42
N GLY A 68 10.89 3.26 -2.57
CA GLY A 68 10.80 4.29 -1.54
C GLY A 68 9.69 4.01 -0.53
N ILE A 69 9.86 4.52 0.69
CA ILE A 69 8.83 4.55 1.73
C ILE A 69 8.74 6.01 2.16
N LYS A 70 7.53 6.55 2.14
CA LYS A 70 7.25 7.88 2.66
C LYS A 70 6.63 7.72 4.05
N MET A 71 7.25 8.34 5.03
CA MET A 71 6.75 8.38 6.41
C MET A 71 5.77 9.54 6.58
N SER A 72 5.00 9.54 7.66
CA SER A 72 4.21 10.70 8.09
C SER A 72 5.15 11.82 8.56
N GLU A 73 4.67 13.06 8.47
CA GLU A 73 5.45 14.25 8.88
C GLU A 73 5.83 14.27 10.37
N ASN A 74 5.13 13.47 11.18
CA ASN A 74 5.37 13.36 12.62
C ASN A 74 6.44 12.30 12.98
N THR A 75 6.96 11.56 12.00
CA THR A 75 7.97 10.52 12.23
C THR A 75 9.34 11.16 12.48
N ASP A 76 10.10 10.64 13.44
CA ASP A 76 11.45 11.12 13.74
C ASP A 76 12.36 11.05 12.48
N ASN A 77 13.14 12.12 12.26
CA ASN A 77 14.10 12.21 11.16
C ASN A 77 15.19 11.14 11.24
N GLU A 78 15.61 10.72 12.44
CA GLU A 78 16.58 9.65 12.64
C GLU A 78 16.01 8.30 12.17
N ILE A 79 14.74 8.04 12.50
CA ILE A 79 14.02 6.84 12.06
C ILE A 79 13.86 6.86 10.54
N THR A 80 13.42 8.00 9.98
CA THR A 80 13.25 8.19 8.53
C THR A 80 14.56 7.97 7.76
N SER A 81 15.67 8.49 8.29
CA SER A 81 17.00 8.33 7.70
C SER A 81 17.48 6.87 7.77
N SER A 82 17.23 6.20 8.90
CA SER A 82 17.57 4.79 9.10
C SER A 82 16.82 3.90 8.10
N ILE A 83 15.50 4.09 7.97
CA ILE A 83 14.66 3.38 7.00
C ILE A 83 15.15 3.61 5.57
N SER A 84 15.42 4.86 5.20
CA SER A 84 15.91 5.22 3.87
C SER A 84 17.24 4.52 3.53
N ASN A 85 18.13 4.37 4.50
CA ASN A 85 19.39 3.65 4.32
C ASN A 85 19.17 2.15 4.14
N VAL A 86 18.27 1.53 4.90
CA VAL A 86 17.94 0.11 4.74
C VAL A 86 17.31 -0.17 3.37
N ILE A 87 16.39 0.69 2.89
CA ILE A 87 15.78 0.55 1.54
C ILE A 87 16.83 0.55 0.43
N LYS A 88 17.83 1.45 0.51
CA LYS A 88 18.93 1.48 -0.47
C LYS A 88 19.67 0.14 -0.53
N ASN A 89 19.85 -0.52 0.61
CA ASN A 89 20.57 -1.78 0.71
C ASN A 89 19.70 -2.98 0.28
N ILE A 90 18.38 -2.91 0.44
CA ILE A 90 17.44 -3.96 -0.01
C ILE A 90 17.54 -4.20 -1.51
N LYS A 91 17.76 -3.15 -2.31
CA LYS A 91 17.97 -3.26 -3.78
C LYS A 91 19.09 -4.21 -4.15
N THR A 92 20.08 -4.36 -3.28
CA THR A 92 21.28 -5.19 -3.50
C THR A 92 21.31 -6.46 -2.65
N ASN A 93 20.50 -6.55 -1.60
CA ASN A 93 20.48 -7.67 -0.67
C ASN A 93 19.10 -7.86 -0.03
N LYS A 94 18.36 -8.89 -0.47
CA LYS A 94 17.03 -9.22 0.07
C LYS A 94 17.03 -9.54 1.56
N LEU A 95 18.16 -10.00 2.14
CA LEU A 95 18.26 -10.25 3.59
C LEU A 95 18.18 -8.96 4.41
N GLU A 96 18.50 -7.80 3.84
CA GLU A 96 18.32 -6.49 4.49
C GLU A 96 16.82 -6.17 4.69
N PHE A 97 15.92 -6.86 3.98
CA PHE A 97 14.49 -6.71 4.22
C PHE A 97 14.08 -7.24 5.60
N ILE A 98 14.79 -8.23 6.14
CA ILE A 98 14.57 -8.70 7.51
C ILE A 98 14.84 -7.57 8.50
N LYS A 99 15.93 -6.81 8.31
CA LYS A 99 16.26 -5.65 9.16
C LYS A 99 15.23 -4.53 8.99
N LEU A 100 14.75 -4.28 7.78
CA LEU A 100 13.69 -3.31 7.54
C LEU A 100 12.42 -3.70 8.30
N LYS A 101 12.03 -4.98 8.21
CA LYS A 101 10.85 -5.51 8.89
C LYS A 101 10.98 -5.38 10.41
N GLU A 102 12.14 -5.72 10.97
CA GLU A 102 12.42 -5.55 12.40
C GLU A 102 12.33 -4.09 12.83
N LEU A 103 12.97 -3.18 12.08
CA LEU A 103 12.95 -1.74 12.36
C LEU A 103 11.53 -1.18 12.32
N LEU A 104 10.78 -1.49 11.27
CA LEU A 104 9.42 -0.99 11.10
C LEU A 104 8.43 -1.61 12.11
N ASN A 105 8.58 -2.89 12.45
CA ASN A 105 7.77 -3.53 13.50
C ASN A 105 8.04 -2.92 14.87
N TRP A 106 9.30 -2.71 15.23
CA TRP A 106 9.68 -2.08 16.50
C TRP A 106 9.06 -0.68 16.60
N SER A 107 9.17 0.11 15.53
CA SER A 107 8.63 1.46 15.52
C SER A 107 7.09 1.49 15.48
N ASN A 108 6.44 0.55 14.80
CA ASN A 108 4.97 0.44 14.80
C ASN A 108 4.42 0.06 16.18
N THR A 109 5.13 -0.80 16.92
CA THR A 109 4.74 -1.20 18.29
C THR A 109 4.82 -0.03 19.29
N ASN A 110 5.62 0.98 18.98
CA ASN A 110 5.79 2.18 19.80
C ASN A 110 4.94 3.36 19.29
N ASP A 111 3.94 3.13 18.43
CA ASP A 111 3.12 4.16 17.77
C ASP A 111 3.96 5.29 17.12
N SER A 112 5.20 4.97 16.73
CA SER A 112 6.21 5.95 16.34
C SER A 112 6.35 6.10 14.82
N ILE A 113 5.58 5.33 14.04
CA ILE A 113 5.59 5.33 12.58
C ILE A 113 4.16 5.26 12.04
N ASP A 114 3.83 6.22 11.19
CA ASP A 114 2.77 6.10 10.19
C ASP A 114 3.43 6.11 8.81
N ILE A 115 3.27 5.04 8.04
CA ILE A 115 3.72 5.00 6.64
C ILE A 115 2.64 5.66 5.78
N SER A 116 2.96 6.80 5.16
CA SER A 116 2.01 7.51 4.29
C SER A 116 1.90 6.87 2.91
N SER A 117 3.01 6.40 2.35
CA SER A 117 3.01 5.66 1.09
C SER A 117 4.23 4.77 0.89
N VAL A 118 4.12 3.80 -0.01
CA VAL A 118 5.24 2.99 -0.50
C VAL A 118 5.25 2.98 -2.03
N ASP A 119 6.45 3.07 -2.59
CA ASP A 119 6.69 2.95 -4.03
C ASP A 119 7.29 1.58 -4.33
N ILE A 120 6.66 0.80 -5.22
CA ILE A 120 7.03 -0.57 -5.56
C ILE A 120 7.16 -0.70 -7.07
N TYR A 121 8.29 -1.24 -7.52
CA TYR A 121 8.48 -1.64 -8.90
C TYR A 121 7.94 -3.06 -9.09
N PHE A 122 6.80 -3.19 -9.77
CA PHE A 122 6.08 -4.44 -10.02
C PHE A 122 5.83 -4.59 -11.52
N GLY A 123 6.21 -5.73 -12.11
CA GLY A 123 5.98 -5.98 -13.54
C GLY A 123 6.49 -4.86 -14.45
N GLU A 124 7.71 -4.37 -14.18
CA GLU A 124 8.38 -3.27 -14.90
C GLU A 124 7.73 -1.87 -14.75
N LYS A 125 6.75 -1.73 -13.87
CA LYS A 125 6.03 -0.48 -13.64
C LYS A 125 6.18 -0.03 -12.18
N LEU A 126 6.25 1.28 -11.98
CA LEU A 126 6.28 1.88 -10.65
C LEU A 126 4.87 2.15 -10.18
N TYR A 127 4.49 1.49 -9.09
CA TYR A 127 3.23 1.69 -8.40
C TYR A 127 3.47 2.37 -7.06
N THR A 128 2.63 3.33 -6.72
CA THR A 128 2.58 3.94 -5.38
C THR A 128 1.31 3.49 -4.68
N ILE A 129 1.42 3.07 -3.43
CA ILE A 129 0.30 2.65 -2.57
C ILE A 129 0.29 3.55 -1.34
N THR A 130 -0.86 4.13 -1.00
CA THR A 130 -1.03 5.10 0.10
C THR A 130 -1.84 4.54 1.26
N VAL A 131 -1.71 5.16 2.44
CA VAL A 131 -2.49 4.85 3.65
C VAL A 131 -4.01 4.96 3.44
N GLU A 132 -4.46 5.86 2.57
CA GLU A 132 -5.88 5.97 2.20
C GLU A 132 -6.36 4.77 1.38
N GLY A 133 -5.51 3.80 1.07
CA GLY A 133 -5.85 2.67 0.20
C GLY A 133 -6.05 3.09 -1.25
N ILE A 134 -5.37 4.17 -1.66
CA ILE A 134 -5.25 4.58 -3.06
C ILE A 134 -3.96 3.98 -3.60
N PHE A 135 -4.01 3.45 -4.82
CA PHE A 135 -2.82 3.03 -5.53
C PHE A 135 -2.86 3.51 -6.97
N TYR A 136 -1.72 3.88 -7.50
CA TYR A 136 -1.61 4.45 -8.84
C TYR A 136 -0.26 4.11 -9.44
N CYS A 137 -0.13 4.39 -10.73
CA CYS A 137 1.03 3.98 -11.50
C CYS A 137 1.35 5.06 -12.51
N ASN A 138 2.64 5.39 -12.64
CA ASN A 138 3.10 6.54 -13.41
C ASN A 138 3.17 6.28 -14.93
N HIS A 139 2.37 5.35 -15.46
CA HIS A 139 2.35 4.97 -16.86
C HIS A 139 0.92 4.81 -17.39
N SER A 140 0.69 5.07 -18.68
CA SER A 140 -0.66 4.99 -19.28
C SER A 140 -1.20 3.58 -19.48
N GLU A 141 -0.36 2.56 -19.31
CA GLU A 141 -0.66 1.14 -19.59
C GLU A 141 -0.77 0.31 -18.31
N CYS A 142 -1.01 0.93 -17.16
CA CYS A 142 -1.01 0.19 -15.91
C CYS A 142 -2.26 -0.69 -15.81
N ASP A 143 -2.03 -1.99 -15.64
CA ASP A 143 -3.06 -2.93 -15.21
C ASP A 143 -3.01 -2.98 -13.68
N PHE A 144 -4.16 -2.68 -13.06
CA PHE A 144 -4.30 -2.71 -11.61
C PHE A 144 -4.68 -4.09 -11.09
N SER A 145 -5.21 -4.97 -11.94
CA SER A 145 -5.66 -6.29 -11.52
C SER A 145 -4.52 -7.12 -10.94
N ASP A 146 -3.36 -7.13 -11.60
CA ASP A 146 -2.22 -7.94 -11.19
C ASP A 146 -1.69 -7.50 -9.82
N ILE A 147 -1.29 -6.23 -9.67
CA ILE A 147 -0.78 -5.72 -8.38
C ILE A 147 -1.82 -5.79 -7.27
N PHE A 148 -3.09 -5.54 -7.61
CA PHE A 148 -4.16 -5.62 -6.62
C PHE A 148 -4.31 -7.04 -6.09
N ASN A 149 -4.36 -8.04 -6.97
CA ASN A 149 -4.55 -9.42 -6.57
C ASN A 149 -3.30 -10.01 -5.92
N SER A 150 -2.10 -9.70 -6.43
CA SER A 150 -0.85 -10.32 -5.97
C SER A 150 -0.32 -9.74 -4.65
N LEU A 151 -0.51 -8.43 -4.43
CA LEU A 151 0.06 -7.72 -3.28
C LEU A 151 -1.01 -7.15 -2.35
N ILE A 152 -1.94 -6.36 -2.88
CA ILE A 152 -2.81 -5.53 -2.04
C ILE A 152 -3.90 -6.36 -1.35
N LYS A 153 -4.71 -7.08 -2.13
CA LYS A 153 -5.83 -7.88 -1.66
C LYS A 153 -5.38 -8.94 -0.66
N GLU A 154 -4.37 -9.70 -1.08
CA GLU A 154 -3.73 -10.76 -0.30
C GLU A 154 -3.13 -10.27 1.03
N SER A 155 -2.56 -9.07 1.06
CA SER A 155 -2.07 -8.44 2.30
C SER A 155 -3.21 -8.04 3.24
N ILE A 156 -4.27 -7.47 2.67
CA ILE A 156 -5.45 -7.01 3.42
C ILE A 156 -6.19 -8.20 4.02
N GLU A 157 -6.45 -9.24 3.24
CA GLU A 157 -7.18 -10.44 3.67
C GLU A 157 -6.43 -11.15 4.80
N LYS A 158 -5.09 -11.19 4.77
CA LYS A 158 -4.26 -11.77 5.83
C LYS A 158 -4.26 -10.97 7.15
N LYS A 159 -4.62 -9.69 7.11
CA LYS A 159 -4.57 -8.78 8.27
C LYS A 159 -5.95 -8.42 8.84
N ILE A 160 -7.01 -8.55 8.04
CA ILE A 160 -8.39 -8.26 8.46
C ILE A 160 -9.13 -9.53 8.89
N LEU A 161 -8.73 -10.71 8.39
CA LEU A 161 -9.24 -12.02 8.81
C LEU A 161 -8.38 -12.59 9.95
#